data_AF-A0A0P7USW8-F1
#
_entry.id   AF-A0A0P7USW8-F1
#
_cell.length_a   1.000
_cell.length_b   1.000
_cell.length_c   1.000
_cell.angle_alpha   90.00
_cell.angle_beta   90.00
_cell.angle_gamma   90.00
#
_symmetry.space_group_name_H-M   'P 1'
#
loop_
_entity.id
_entity.type
_entity.pdbx_description
1 polymer ?
#
loop_
_entity_poly.entity_id
_entity_poly.type
_entity_poly.pdbx_seq_one_letter_code
_entity_poly.pdbx_strand_id
1 'polypeptide(L)'
;MGSVSIVTSLAGGVPELCACAVKNAGRMEPQLMVTRSGGHGGTGRKAQCLCRGAKLNGKKSSKSINSYRCTKPSNQNEAEDIKSIWKKIKDKQHIFFDMEAYLPKKNGLYLNLVLGNVNVTLLSNQAKFAYKDEYEKFKLCVTVILLLGAITCKFLLNYRVIDEIFNFLLVWYYCTLTIRESILVTNGSRIKGWWVSHHYVSTFLSGVMLTWPDGLMYHMFRNQFLAFCIYQSFVQFLQYYYQSGCLYRLRALGERNQLDLTVEGFQSWMWRGLTFLLPFLFFGHFWQLYNAVTLFQLAGHRDCKEWQVFMLALMFLVLFLGNFLTTLKVVHHKFQKNKGREAKTE
;
A
#
# COMPACT_ATOMS: atom_id res chain seq x y z
N MET A 1 -0.42 48.14 36.31
CA MET A 1 -0.05 46.79 36.77
C MET A 1 -0.16 45.90 35.53
N GLY A 2 0.90 45.51 34.81
CA GLY A 2 2.26 45.10 35.22
C GLY A 2 2.35 43.57 35.09
N SER A 3 3.36 42.92 34.50
CA SER A 3 4.64 43.37 33.91
C SER A 3 5.11 42.29 32.88
N VAL A 4 5.76 42.64 31.75
CA VAL A 4 7.23 42.48 31.46
C VAL A 4 7.74 41.02 31.56
N SER A 5 8.54 40.37 30.70
CA SER A 5 9.17 40.51 29.36
C SER A 5 10.17 39.31 29.19
N ILE A 6 11.10 39.36 28.21
CA ILE A 6 12.34 38.53 28.02
C ILE A 6 12.12 37.24 27.19
N VAL A 7 12.91 36.86 26.15
CA VAL A 7 13.99 37.50 25.33
C VAL A 7 13.92 36.87 23.92
N THR A 8 13.72 37.61 22.82
CA THR A 8 14.69 38.24 21.88
C THR A 8 15.47 37.31 20.91
N SER A 9 15.25 37.55 19.60
CA SER A 9 16.16 37.40 18.43
C SER A 9 16.96 36.12 18.18
N LEU A 10 16.73 35.51 17.02
CA LEU A 10 17.80 35.09 16.10
C LEU A 10 17.30 35.14 14.64
N ALA A 11 18.15 35.58 13.72
CA ALA A 11 17.78 35.91 12.35
C ALA A 11 17.75 34.70 11.39
N GLY A 12 16.95 34.78 10.33
CA GLY A 12 16.93 33.79 9.24
C GLY A 12 15.73 33.98 8.31
N GLY A 13 15.91 34.71 7.20
CA GLY A 13 14.80 35.16 6.37
C GLY A 13 14.10 34.07 5.54
N VAL A 14 12.77 33.96 5.68
CA VAL A 14 11.88 33.23 4.75
C VAL A 14 10.56 34.00 4.57
N PRO A 15 10.39 34.79 3.49
CA PRO A 15 9.12 35.46 3.22
C PRO A 15 8.14 34.59 2.40
N GLU A 16 6.94 34.40 2.96
CA GLU A 16 5.63 34.59 2.29
C GLU A 16 5.21 33.74 1.06
N LEU A 17 5.91 32.67 0.67
CA LEU A 17 5.43 31.81 -0.43
C LEU A 17 4.46 30.67 -0.03
N CYS A 18 4.32 30.34 1.26
CA CYS A 18 3.49 29.20 1.72
C CYS A 18 2.10 29.56 2.27
N ALA A 19 1.81 30.83 2.58
CA ALA A 19 0.62 31.20 3.36
C ALA A 19 -0.71 31.16 2.58
N CYS A 20 -0.67 31.29 1.25
CA CYS A 20 -1.88 31.49 0.44
C CYS A 20 -2.57 30.18 -0.03
N ALA A 21 -1.97 29.01 0.19
CA ALA A 21 -2.44 27.74 -0.40
C ALA A 21 -3.46 26.95 0.47
N VAL A 22 -3.75 27.38 1.70
CA VAL A 22 -4.47 26.55 2.70
C VAL A 22 -5.85 27.09 3.08
N LYS A 23 -6.24 28.29 2.64
CA LYS A 23 -7.61 28.82 2.81
C LYS A 23 -8.31 28.99 1.46
N ASN A 24 -9.58 28.61 1.43
CA ASN A 24 -10.55 28.77 0.33
C ASN A 24 -10.43 27.78 -0.84
N ALA A 25 -10.65 26.49 -0.54
CA ALA A 25 -11.19 25.53 -1.50
C ALA A 25 -12.66 25.86 -1.81
N GLY A 26 -12.92 26.97 -2.50
CA GLY A 26 -14.26 27.44 -2.82
C GLY A 26 -14.30 28.83 -3.46
N ARG A 27 -14.42 28.86 -4.80
CA ARG A 27 -14.94 29.96 -5.64
C ARG A 27 -14.59 31.40 -5.20
N MET A 28 -13.58 32.02 -5.82
CA MET A 28 -13.54 33.48 -6.03
C MET A 28 -12.66 33.87 -7.22
N GLU A 29 -13.03 34.93 -7.92
CA GLU A 29 -12.19 35.59 -8.94
C GLU A 29 -11.15 36.51 -8.28
N PRO A 30 -9.96 36.71 -8.87
CA PRO A 30 -8.94 37.57 -8.28
C PRO A 30 -9.17 39.04 -8.61
N GLN A 31 -9.66 39.82 -7.64
CA GLN A 31 -9.37 41.26 -7.58
C GLN A 31 -8.01 41.47 -6.91
N LEU A 32 -7.18 42.36 -7.48
CA LEU A 32 -5.83 42.64 -6.98
C LEU A 32 -5.82 43.98 -6.23
N MET A 33 -5.65 43.96 -4.91
CA MET A 33 -5.49 45.17 -4.10
C MET A 33 -4.00 45.45 -3.89
N VAL A 34 -3.54 46.65 -4.26
CA VAL A 34 -2.12 47.05 -4.17
C VAL A 34 -1.92 47.96 -2.96
N THR A 35 -1.15 47.51 -1.96
CA THR A 35 -0.66 48.38 -0.89
C THR A 35 0.65 49.05 -1.30
N ARG A 36 0.74 50.36 -1.07
CA ARG A 36 1.81 51.23 -1.56
C ARG A 36 2.63 51.73 -0.37
N SER A 37 3.87 51.27 -0.23
CA SER A 37 4.84 51.89 0.68
C SER A 37 5.69 52.90 -0.11
N GLY A 38 5.78 54.13 0.40
CA GLY A 38 6.45 55.26 -0.27
C GLY A 38 7.82 55.56 0.33
N GLY A 39 8.80 55.82 -0.51
CA GLY A 39 10.15 56.27 -0.16
C GLY A 39 10.85 56.81 -1.41
N HIS A 40 11.39 58.02 -1.33
CA HIS A 40 11.85 58.85 -2.44
C HIS A 40 12.86 58.23 -3.43
N GLY A 41 12.82 58.72 -4.67
CA GLY A 41 14.02 58.93 -5.50
C GLY A 41 14.43 57.78 -6.45
N GLY A 42 13.88 57.76 -7.68
CA GLY A 42 14.43 56.92 -8.75
C GLY A 42 13.44 56.62 -9.89
N THR A 43 13.72 57.12 -11.09
CA THR A 43 12.91 56.94 -12.31
C THR A 43 13.07 55.55 -12.95
N GLY A 44 12.66 54.50 -12.22
CA GLY A 44 12.59 53.13 -12.73
C GLY A 44 11.23 52.77 -13.32
N ARG A 45 11.14 52.52 -14.63
CA ARG A 45 9.94 51.92 -15.25
C ARG A 45 9.80 50.47 -14.77
N LYS A 46 8.92 50.21 -13.80
CA LYS A 46 8.66 48.83 -13.31
C LYS A 46 7.74 48.09 -14.28
N ALA A 47 8.17 46.91 -14.73
CA ALA A 47 7.37 46.03 -15.59
C ALA A 47 6.14 45.50 -14.85
N GLN A 48 4.97 45.54 -15.50
CA GLN A 48 3.70 45.09 -14.94
C GLN A 48 3.36 43.70 -15.48
N CYS A 49 3.20 42.71 -14.59
CA CYS A 49 2.95 41.32 -14.99
C CYS A 49 1.44 41.03 -15.05
N LEU A 50 0.90 40.88 -16.26
CA LEU A 50 -0.52 40.65 -16.54
C LEU A 50 -0.81 39.15 -16.74
N CYS A 51 -1.19 38.46 -15.66
CA CYS A 51 -1.59 37.06 -15.71
C CYS A 51 -3.04 36.89 -16.18
N ARG A 52 -3.27 36.58 -17.47
CA ARG A 52 -4.57 36.07 -17.94
C ARG A 52 -4.71 34.58 -17.61
N GLY A 53 -5.76 34.21 -16.89
CA GLY A 53 -5.96 32.85 -16.38
C GLY A 53 -6.46 31.85 -17.43
N ALA A 54 -6.08 30.58 -17.26
CA ALA A 54 -6.60 29.44 -18.00
C ALA A 54 -7.08 28.34 -17.02
N LYS A 55 -8.27 27.77 -17.25
CA LYS A 55 -8.84 26.72 -16.39
C LYS A 55 -8.06 25.40 -16.54
N LEU A 56 -7.46 24.93 -15.44
CA LEU A 56 -6.74 23.65 -15.39
C LEU A 56 -7.67 22.51 -14.93
N ASN A 57 -8.01 21.60 -15.85
CA ASN A 57 -8.62 20.31 -15.49
C ASN A 57 -7.54 19.27 -15.15
N GLY A 58 -7.64 18.68 -13.96
CA GLY A 58 -6.57 17.96 -13.25
C GLY A 58 -6.07 16.61 -13.81
N LYS A 59 -6.13 16.37 -15.13
CA LYS A 59 -5.53 15.20 -15.79
C LYS A 59 -4.41 15.53 -16.79
N LYS A 60 -4.01 16.80 -16.95
CA LYS A 60 -2.98 17.25 -17.92
C LYS A 60 -1.77 17.98 -17.30
N SER A 61 -1.60 17.94 -15.98
CA SER A 61 -0.62 18.78 -15.24
C SER A 61 0.83 18.71 -15.75
N SER A 62 1.30 17.53 -16.19
CA SER A 62 2.68 17.37 -16.69
C SER A 62 2.95 18.05 -18.04
N LYS A 63 1.92 18.35 -18.86
CA LYS A 63 2.10 19.00 -20.18
C LYS A 63 1.80 20.51 -20.19
N SER A 64 1.19 21.05 -19.13
CA SER A 64 0.77 22.46 -19.07
C SER A 64 1.86 23.46 -18.67
N ILE A 65 2.99 23.02 -18.11
CA ILE A 65 4.07 23.95 -17.69
C ILE A 65 4.73 24.63 -18.92
N ASN A 66 4.67 24.01 -20.11
CA ASN A 66 5.22 24.60 -21.35
C ASN A 66 4.41 25.78 -21.92
N SER A 67 3.24 26.15 -21.37
CA SER A 67 2.42 27.23 -21.92
C SER A 67 2.59 28.61 -21.25
N TYR A 68 3.49 28.75 -20.27
CA TYR A 68 3.87 30.06 -19.74
C TYR A 68 4.74 30.79 -20.77
N ARG A 69 4.08 31.51 -21.69
CA ARG A 69 4.74 32.36 -22.68
C ARG A 69 5.29 33.62 -22.01
N CYS A 70 6.41 33.48 -21.31
CA CYS A 70 7.20 34.62 -20.86
C CYS A 70 7.50 35.53 -22.07
N THR A 71 7.22 36.81 -21.92
CA THR A 71 7.69 37.85 -22.85
C THR A 71 9.21 37.72 -22.98
N LYS A 72 9.78 37.99 -24.16
CA LYS A 72 11.24 37.88 -24.38
C LYS A 72 11.98 38.68 -23.28
N PRO A 73 12.99 38.09 -22.61
CA PRO A 73 13.71 38.79 -21.55
C PRO A 73 14.35 40.05 -22.14
N SER A 74 14.15 41.19 -21.48
CA SER A 74 14.60 42.47 -22.01
C SER A 74 16.08 42.73 -21.73
N ASN A 75 16.65 42.04 -20.73
CA ASN A 75 18.05 42.15 -20.31
C ASN A 75 18.65 40.75 -20.03
N GLN A 76 19.99 40.64 -20.11
CA GLN A 76 20.71 39.39 -19.80
C GLN A 76 20.45 38.91 -18.36
N ASN A 77 20.42 39.83 -17.38
CA ASN A 77 20.18 39.48 -15.98
C ASN A 77 18.81 38.81 -15.76
N GLU A 78 17.75 39.29 -16.43
CA GLU A 78 16.41 38.64 -16.36
C GLU A 78 16.44 37.23 -16.94
N ALA A 79 17.21 37.01 -18.01
CA ALA A 79 17.36 35.68 -18.61
C ALA A 79 18.10 34.70 -17.66
N GLU A 80 19.10 35.18 -16.92
CA GLU A 80 19.79 34.39 -15.90
C GLU A 80 18.90 34.11 -14.68
N ASP A 81 18.13 35.09 -14.20
CA ASP A 81 17.18 34.93 -13.12
C ASP A 81 16.12 33.87 -13.45
N ILE A 82 15.50 33.96 -14.64
CA ILE A 82 14.53 32.96 -15.14
C ILE A 82 15.17 31.57 -15.20
N LYS A 83 16.42 31.47 -15.67
CA LYS A 83 17.16 30.20 -15.76
C LYS A 83 17.49 29.63 -14.37
N SER A 84 17.79 30.48 -13.39
CA SER A 84 18.01 30.09 -11.98
C SER A 84 16.72 29.59 -11.32
N ILE A 85 15.58 30.23 -11.60
CA ILE A 85 14.25 29.83 -11.10
C ILE A 85 13.85 28.49 -11.70
N TRP A 86 14.03 28.30 -13.01
CA TRP A 86 13.81 27.02 -13.68
C TRP A 86 14.67 25.89 -13.11
N LYS A 87 15.95 26.16 -12.81
CA LYS A 87 16.83 25.21 -12.14
C LYS A 87 16.29 24.85 -10.75
N LYS A 88 15.94 25.84 -9.92
CA LYS A 88 15.34 25.63 -8.59
C LYS A 88 14.01 24.85 -8.64
N ILE A 89 13.17 25.06 -9.65
CA ILE A 89 11.93 24.29 -9.87
C ILE A 89 12.25 22.83 -10.21
N LYS A 90 13.18 22.59 -11.15
CA LYS A 90 13.60 21.25 -11.57
C LYS A 90 14.27 20.48 -10.43
N ASP A 91 15.13 21.14 -9.67
CA ASP A 91 15.79 20.56 -8.49
C ASP A 91 14.78 20.23 -7.38
N LYS A 92 13.70 21.01 -7.21
CA LYS A 92 12.62 20.71 -6.25
C LYS A 92 11.49 19.82 -6.81
N GLN A 93 11.54 19.43 -8.09
CA GLN A 93 10.49 18.64 -8.73
C GLN A 93 10.34 17.24 -8.09
N HIS A 94 11.43 16.66 -7.60
CA HIS A 94 11.37 15.40 -6.84
C HIS A 94 10.63 15.56 -5.50
N ILE A 95 10.82 16.69 -4.81
CA ILE A 95 10.12 17.01 -3.56
C ILE A 95 8.62 17.14 -3.82
N PHE A 96 8.20 17.76 -4.92
CA PHE A 96 6.78 17.82 -5.28
C PHE A 96 6.18 16.44 -5.58
N PHE A 97 6.92 15.55 -6.22
CA PHE A 97 6.48 14.16 -6.46
C PHE A 97 6.38 13.34 -5.17
N ASP A 98 7.33 13.51 -4.25
CA ASP A 98 7.24 12.90 -2.92
C ASP A 98 6.08 13.51 -2.11
N MET A 99 5.87 14.82 -2.14
CA MET A 99 4.71 15.50 -1.52
C MET A 99 3.37 14.98 -2.09
N GLU A 100 3.27 14.74 -3.39
CA GLU A 100 2.09 14.13 -4.03
C GLU A 100 1.81 12.70 -3.53
N ALA A 101 2.82 11.97 -3.07
CA ALA A 101 2.64 10.66 -2.42
C ALA A 101 2.03 10.77 -1.01
N TYR A 102 2.10 11.93 -0.34
CA TYR A 102 1.45 12.18 0.95
C TYR A 102 0.04 12.77 0.82
N LEU A 103 -0.32 13.35 -0.33
CA LEU A 103 -1.64 13.95 -0.55
C LEU A 103 -2.77 12.90 -0.56
N PRO A 104 -4.00 13.29 -0.15
CA PRO A 104 -5.19 12.44 -0.25
C PRO A 104 -5.43 12.03 -1.70
N LYS A 105 -5.34 10.73 -2.00
CA LYS A 105 -5.77 10.19 -3.29
C LYS A 105 -7.26 9.90 -3.23
N LYS A 106 -7.98 10.21 -4.30
CA LYS A 106 -9.41 9.90 -4.40
C LYS A 106 -9.63 8.38 -4.27
N ASN A 107 -10.70 7.99 -3.57
CA ASN A 107 -11.09 6.59 -3.40
C ASN A 107 -11.06 5.83 -4.73
N GLY A 108 -10.46 4.63 -4.73
CA GLY A 108 -10.54 3.71 -5.87
C GLY A 108 -11.97 3.22 -6.12
N LEU A 109 -12.26 2.72 -7.33
CA LEU A 109 -13.61 2.30 -7.74
C LEU A 109 -14.24 1.30 -6.76
N TYR A 110 -13.52 0.24 -6.37
CA TYR A 110 -13.99 -0.74 -5.37
C TYR A 110 -14.33 -0.09 -4.03
N LEU A 111 -13.48 0.82 -3.55
CA LEU A 111 -13.66 1.43 -2.23
C LEU A 111 -14.84 2.40 -2.21
N ASN A 112 -15.07 3.12 -3.31
CA ASN A 112 -16.25 3.96 -3.51
C ASN A 112 -17.53 3.13 -3.70
N LEU A 113 -17.44 1.91 -4.27
CA LEU A 113 -18.57 0.99 -4.37
C LEU A 113 -18.96 0.41 -3.01
N VAL A 114 -17.99 0.04 -2.17
CA VAL A 114 -18.23 -0.63 -0.88
C VAL A 114 -18.53 0.35 0.26
N LEU A 115 -17.84 1.50 0.31
CA LEU A 115 -17.99 2.48 1.40
C LEU A 115 -18.73 3.76 0.97
N GLY A 116 -19.11 3.89 -0.30
CA GLY A 116 -19.66 5.12 -0.85
C GLY A 116 -18.65 6.28 -0.86
N ASN A 117 -19.18 7.50 -0.90
CA ASN A 117 -18.42 8.75 -0.96
C ASN A 117 -17.85 9.17 0.42
N VAL A 118 -17.43 8.21 1.25
CA VAL A 118 -16.83 8.46 2.57
C VAL A 118 -15.33 8.71 2.43
N ASN A 119 -14.84 9.79 3.03
CA ASN A 119 -13.42 10.15 3.03
C ASN A 119 -12.62 9.27 4.00
N VAL A 120 -12.07 8.16 3.52
CA VAL A 120 -11.17 7.26 4.29
C VAL A 120 -9.72 7.75 4.37
N THR A 121 -9.53 9.07 4.32
CA THR A 121 -8.19 9.69 4.26
C THR A 121 -7.59 9.81 5.65
N LEU A 122 -6.51 9.08 5.90
CA LEU A 122 -5.67 9.16 7.09
C LEU A 122 -4.66 10.30 6.89
N LEU A 123 -5.00 11.51 7.38
CA LEU A 123 -4.24 12.73 7.12
C LEU A 123 -2.86 12.77 7.79
N SER A 124 -2.68 12.15 8.96
CA SER A 124 -1.40 12.12 9.68
C SER A 124 -0.64 10.81 9.45
N ASN A 125 0.69 10.89 9.41
CA ASN A 125 1.54 9.69 9.34
C ASN A 125 1.33 8.77 10.55
N GLN A 126 1.11 9.34 11.73
CA GLN A 126 0.77 8.58 12.94
C GLN A 126 -0.53 7.77 12.77
N ALA A 127 -1.59 8.35 12.18
CA ALA A 127 -2.83 7.62 11.89
C ALA A 127 -2.62 6.52 10.84
N LYS A 128 -1.80 6.76 9.80
CA LYS A 128 -1.42 5.73 8.81
C LYS A 128 -0.69 4.55 9.47
N PHE A 129 0.23 4.82 10.40
CA PHE A 129 0.95 3.78 11.14
C PHE A 129 0.06 3.03 12.14
N ALA A 130 -0.78 3.73 12.91
CA ALA A 130 -1.72 3.12 13.85
C ALA A 130 -2.73 2.21 13.13
N TYR A 131 -3.31 2.69 12.02
CA TYR A 131 -4.21 1.87 11.20
C TYR A 131 -3.51 0.61 10.65
N LYS A 132 -2.24 0.73 10.23
CA LYS A 132 -1.47 -0.42 9.78
C LYS A 132 -1.22 -1.41 10.92
N ASP A 133 -0.87 -0.93 12.11
CA ASP A 133 -0.66 -1.74 13.31
C ASP A 133 -1.91 -2.55 13.68
N GLU A 134 -3.09 -1.90 13.70
CA GLU A 134 -4.39 -2.53 13.93
C GLU A 134 -4.82 -3.50 12.81
N TYR A 135 -4.39 -3.28 11.57
CA TYR A 135 -4.57 -4.24 10.48
C TYR A 135 -3.66 -5.48 10.62
N GLU A 136 -2.40 -5.32 11.05
CA GLU A 136 -1.52 -6.45 11.31
C GLU A 136 -2.02 -7.28 12.53
N LYS A 137 -2.42 -6.62 13.64
CA LYS A 137 -3.05 -7.28 14.81
C LYS A 137 -4.32 -8.05 14.43
N PHE A 138 -5.20 -7.42 13.64
CA PHE A 138 -6.40 -8.07 13.12
C PHE A 138 -6.08 -9.32 12.31
N LYS A 139 -5.07 -9.27 11.42
CA LYS A 139 -4.62 -10.44 10.67
C LYS A 139 -4.19 -11.56 11.59
N LEU A 140 -3.35 -11.28 12.59
CA LEU A 140 -2.87 -12.30 13.54
C LEU A 140 -4.04 -12.93 14.31
N CYS A 141 -4.91 -12.11 14.91
CA CYS A 141 -6.04 -12.56 15.70
C CYS A 141 -6.95 -13.52 14.91
N VAL A 142 -7.38 -13.12 13.70
CA VAL A 142 -8.24 -13.98 12.87
C VAL A 142 -7.47 -15.19 12.34
N THR A 143 -6.16 -15.10 12.08
CA THR A 143 -5.34 -16.27 11.69
C THR A 143 -5.32 -17.33 12.79
N VAL A 144 -5.25 -16.93 14.07
CA VAL A 144 -5.32 -17.87 15.20
C VAL A 144 -6.70 -18.52 15.29
N ILE A 145 -7.79 -17.75 15.11
CA ILE A 145 -9.16 -18.29 15.09
C ILE A 145 -9.32 -19.28 13.93
N LEU A 146 -8.81 -18.97 12.74
CA LEU A 146 -8.85 -19.85 11.57
C LEU A 146 -8.03 -21.13 11.77
N LEU A 147 -6.86 -21.05 12.43
CA LEU A 147 -6.06 -22.21 12.78
C LEU A 147 -6.81 -23.16 13.72
N LEU A 148 -7.36 -22.64 14.82
CA LEU A 148 -8.13 -23.42 15.78
C LEU A 148 -9.41 -23.98 15.16
N GLY A 149 -10.10 -23.19 14.33
CA GLY A 149 -11.26 -23.61 13.55
C GLY A 149 -10.93 -24.78 12.62
N ALA A 150 -9.88 -24.66 11.80
CA ALA A 150 -9.48 -25.71 10.87
C ALA A 150 -9.04 -27.01 11.57
N ILE A 151 -8.32 -26.91 12.70
CA ILE A 151 -8.00 -28.07 13.55
C ILE A 151 -9.27 -28.72 14.10
N THR A 152 -10.22 -27.92 14.58
CA THR A 152 -11.50 -28.40 15.12
C THR A 152 -12.33 -29.11 14.05
N CYS A 153 -12.51 -28.52 12.87
CA CYS A 153 -13.21 -29.14 11.73
C CYS A 153 -12.53 -30.43 11.29
N LYS A 154 -11.19 -30.48 11.31
CA LYS A 154 -10.44 -31.64 10.80
C LYS A 154 -10.41 -32.83 11.76
N PHE A 155 -10.26 -32.58 13.07
CA PHE A 155 -9.98 -33.63 14.05
C PHE A 155 -11.05 -33.84 15.11
N LEU A 156 -11.90 -32.84 15.41
CA LEU A 156 -12.86 -32.90 16.51
C LEU A 156 -14.31 -33.01 16.02
N LEU A 157 -14.68 -32.25 14.99
CA LEU A 157 -16.06 -32.10 14.53
C LEU A 157 -16.16 -32.32 13.01
N ASN A 158 -16.52 -33.53 12.60
CA ASN A 158 -16.75 -33.90 11.20
C ASN A 158 -18.24 -33.67 10.80
N TYR A 159 -18.73 -32.45 10.97
CA TYR A 159 -20.11 -32.07 10.65
C TYR A 159 -20.13 -30.97 9.58
N ARG A 160 -20.94 -31.17 8.53
CA ARG A 160 -21.05 -30.25 7.38
C ARG A 160 -21.30 -28.80 7.78
N VAL A 161 -22.16 -28.57 8.78
CA VAL A 161 -22.51 -27.23 9.31
C VAL A 161 -21.29 -26.51 9.90
N ILE A 162 -20.39 -27.23 10.58
CA ILE A 162 -19.18 -26.65 11.16
C ILE A 162 -18.21 -26.22 10.05
N ASP A 163 -18.14 -26.98 8.96
CA ASP A 163 -17.38 -26.58 7.77
C ASP A 163 -18.00 -25.35 7.08
N GLU A 164 -19.32 -25.18 7.08
CA GLU A 164 -19.98 -23.97 6.53
C GLU A 164 -19.65 -22.73 7.35
N ILE A 165 -19.73 -22.82 8.68
CA ILE A 165 -19.35 -21.74 9.60
C ILE A 165 -17.88 -21.36 9.39
N PHE A 166 -16.99 -22.35 9.22
CA PHE A 166 -15.58 -22.12 8.93
C PHE A 166 -15.34 -21.47 7.56
N ASN A 167 -16.02 -21.93 6.50
CA ASN A 167 -15.91 -21.34 5.16
C ASN A 167 -16.51 -19.92 5.09
N PHE A 168 -17.60 -19.67 5.81
CA PHE A 168 -18.17 -18.33 5.98
C PHE A 168 -17.19 -17.38 6.68
N LEU A 169 -16.50 -17.86 7.73
CA LEU A 169 -15.45 -17.10 8.40
C LEU A 169 -14.27 -16.79 7.47
N LEU A 170 -13.87 -17.71 6.58
CA LEU A 170 -12.87 -17.46 5.54
C LEU A 170 -13.31 -16.38 4.54
N VAL A 171 -14.55 -16.44 4.04
CA VAL A 171 -15.12 -15.40 3.15
C VAL A 171 -15.11 -14.03 3.83
N TRP A 172 -15.63 -13.95 5.05
CA TRP A 172 -15.64 -12.72 5.85
C TRP A 172 -14.24 -12.16 6.07
N TYR A 173 -13.27 -13.03 6.37
CA TYR A 173 -11.88 -12.64 6.58
C TYR A 173 -11.27 -12.01 5.32
N TYR A 174 -11.32 -12.70 4.18
CA TYR A 174 -10.72 -12.18 2.94
C TYR A 174 -11.43 -10.93 2.43
N CYS A 175 -12.77 -10.83 2.54
CA CYS A 175 -13.52 -9.59 2.29
C CYS A 175 -13.07 -8.43 3.19
N THR A 176 -12.76 -8.70 4.46
CA THR A 176 -12.26 -7.66 5.37
C THR A 176 -10.85 -7.22 4.97
N LEU A 177 -10.00 -8.13 4.49
CA LEU A 177 -8.67 -7.79 3.98
C LEU A 177 -8.73 -6.94 2.71
N THR A 178 -9.59 -7.25 1.73
CA THR A 178 -9.72 -6.43 0.50
C THR A 178 -10.13 -5.00 0.81
N ILE A 179 -11.01 -4.77 1.79
CA ILE A 179 -11.41 -3.44 2.26
C ILE A 179 -10.24 -2.74 2.96
N ARG A 180 -9.64 -3.36 3.98
CA ARG A 180 -8.55 -2.75 4.77
C ARG A 180 -7.33 -2.43 3.92
N GLU A 181 -6.98 -3.27 2.95
CA GLU A 181 -5.88 -2.99 2.01
C GLU A 181 -6.21 -1.91 1.00
N SER A 182 -7.45 -1.83 0.51
CA SER A 182 -7.88 -0.74 -0.37
C SER A 182 -7.78 0.63 0.34
N ILE A 183 -8.06 0.68 1.65
CA ILE A 183 -7.83 1.86 2.50
C ILE A 183 -6.32 2.17 2.60
N LEU A 184 -5.47 1.16 2.88
CA LEU A 184 -4.01 1.35 2.92
C LEU A 184 -3.44 1.88 1.60
N VAL A 185 -3.84 1.31 0.46
CA VAL A 185 -3.38 1.71 -0.88
C VAL A 185 -3.81 3.15 -1.21
N THR A 186 -5.07 3.51 -0.92
CA THR A 186 -5.59 4.88 -1.11
C THR A 186 -4.80 5.90 -0.28
N ASN A 187 -4.32 5.50 0.90
CA ASN A 187 -3.51 6.34 1.80
C ASN A 187 -1.99 6.36 1.52
N GLY A 188 -1.56 5.76 0.40
CA GLY A 188 -0.16 5.80 -0.09
C GLY A 188 0.68 4.56 0.21
N SER A 189 0.09 3.48 0.73
CA SER A 189 0.81 2.23 0.99
C SER A 189 1.29 1.57 -0.31
N ARG A 190 2.60 1.29 -0.40
CA ARG A 190 3.26 0.70 -1.58
C ARG A 190 3.11 -0.84 -1.62
N ILE A 191 1.90 -1.35 -1.40
CA ILE A 191 1.58 -2.79 -1.55
C ILE A 191 1.67 -3.14 -3.04
N LYS A 192 2.26 -4.29 -3.38
CA LYS A 192 2.32 -4.76 -4.78
C LYS A 192 0.94 -5.20 -5.22
N GLY A 193 0.54 -4.87 -6.46
CA GLY A 193 -0.79 -5.19 -7.00
C GLY A 193 -1.21 -6.66 -6.83
N TRP A 194 -0.30 -7.62 -7.02
CA TRP A 194 -0.59 -9.05 -6.77
C TRP A 194 -1.08 -9.33 -5.35
N TRP A 195 -0.46 -8.73 -4.32
CA TRP A 195 -0.86 -8.91 -2.92
C TRP A 195 -2.18 -8.21 -2.58
N VAL A 196 -2.72 -7.38 -3.47
CA VAL A 196 -4.10 -6.90 -3.38
C VAL A 196 -5.01 -7.88 -4.12
N SER A 197 -4.68 -8.21 -5.37
CA SER A 197 -5.45 -9.14 -6.23
C SER A 197 -5.66 -10.52 -5.62
N HIS A 198 -4.65 -11.12 -4.97
CA HIS A 198 -4.75 -12.47 -4.38
C HIS A 198 -5.83 -12.55 -3.29
N HIS A 199 -6.15 -11.44 -2.59
CA HIS A 199 -7.21 -11.42 -1.60
C HIS A 199 -8.59 -11.47 -2.24
N TYR A 200 -8.80 -10.81 -3.39
CA TYR A 200 -10.04 -10.95 -4.16
C TYR A 200 -10.21 -12.37 -4.71
N VAL A 201 -9.12 -12.98 -5.19
CA VAL A 201 -9.13 -14.38 -5.65
C VAL A 201 -9.45 -15.33 -4.48
N SER A 202 -8.85 -15.12 -3.31
CA SER A 202 -9.15 -15.92 -2.11
C SER A 202 -10.58 -15.71 -1.59
N THR A 203 -11.13 -14.49 -1.62
CA THR A 203 -12.54 -14.24 -1.32
C THR A 203 -13.44 -15.07 -2.23
N PHE A 204 -13.19 -15.05 -3.54
CA PHE A 204 -13.99 -15.82 -4.51
C PHE A 204 -13.81 -17.34 -4.31
N LEU A 205 -12.57 -17.82 -4.11
CA LEU A 205 -12.26 -19.21 -3.77
C LEU A 205 -13.05 -19.68 -2.54
N SER A 206 -13.00 -18.94 -1.43
CA SER A 206 -13.75 -19.28 -0.21
C SER A 206 -15.27 -19.19 -0.41
N GLY A 207 -15.75 -18.30 -1.28
CA GLY A 207 -17.17 -18.21 -1.65
C GLY A 207 -17.63 -19.44 -2.42
N VAL A 208 -16.85 -19.90 -3.41
CA VAL A 208 -17.15 -21.14 -4.15
C VAL A 208 -17.08 -22.37 -3.24
N MET A 209 -16.13 -22.40 -2.29
CA MET A 209 -16.01 -23.48 -1.29
C MET A 209 -17.22 -23.50 -0.34
N LEU A 210 -17.73 -22.33 0.09
CA LEU A 210 -18.93 -22.22 0.92
C LEU A 210 -20.18 -22.73 0.18
N THR A 211 -20.27 -22.48 -1.13
CA THR A 211 -21.40 -22.90 -1.99
C THR A 211 -21.23 -24.29 -2.62
N TRP A 212 -20.21 -25.07 -2.22
CA TRP A 212 -20.07 -26.45 -2.68
C TRP A 212 -21.10 -27.32 -1.93
N PRO A 213 -22.05 -27.99 -2.60
CA PRO A 213 -23.00 -28.87 -1.93
C PRO A 213 -22.29 -30.03 -1.21
N ASP A 214 -22.97 -30.65 -0.26
CA ASP A 214 -22.49 -31.89 0.36
C ASP A 214 -22.56 -33.03 -0.66
N GLY A 215 -21.44 -33.74 -0.85
CA GLY A 215 -21.27 -34.64 -1.99
C GLY A 215 -19.92 -35.38 -1.99
N LEU A 216 -19.80 -36.39 -2.86
CA LEU A 216 -18.64 -37.28 -2.89
C LEU A 216 -17.32 -36.50 -3.14
N MET A 217 -17.31 -35.61 -4.14
CA MET A 217 -16.12 -34.84 -4.48
C MET A 217 -15.72 -33.87 -3.36
N TYR A 218 -16.71 -33.29 -2.65
CA TYR A 218 -16.49 -32.48 -1.47
C TYR A 218 -15.77 -33.27 -0.38
N HIS A 219 -16.29 -34.45 0.00
CA HIS A 219 -15.66 -35.28 1.04
C HIS A 219 -14.24 -35.75 0.67
N MET A 220 -14.00 -36.08 -0.61
CA MET A 220 -12.67 -36.45 -1.11
C MET A 220 -11.65 -35.31 -0.94
N PHE A 221 -12.06 -34.06 -1.21
CA PHE A 221 -11.16 -32.90 -1.09
C PHE A 221 -11.10 -32.28 0.32
N ARG A 222 -12.15 -32.42 1.14
CA ARG A 222 -12.32 -31.80 2.46
C ARG A 222 -11.07 -31.87 3.35
N ASN A 223 -10.54 -33.07 3.55
CA ASN A 223 -9.39 -33.27 4.45
C ASN A 223 -8.10 -32.60 3.94
N GLN A 224 -7.92 -32.54 2.62
CA GLN A 224 -6.80 -31.87 1.97
C GLN A 224 -6.95 -30.35 2.06
N PHE A 225 -8.16 -29.81 1.86
CA PHE A 225 -8.48 -28.41 2.06
C PHE A 225 -8.22 -27.96 3.51
N LEU A 226 -8.75 -28.69 4.50
CA LEU A 226 -8.56 -28.34 5.92
C LEU A 226 -7.08 -28.42 6.33
N ALA A 227 -6.33 -29.42 5.85
CA ALA A 227 -4.88 -29.49 6.06
C ALA A 227 -4.15 -28.29 5.44
N PHE A 228 -4.55 -27.87 4.23
CA PHE A 228 -4.04 -26.66 3.59
C PHE A 228 -4.39 -25.40 4.40
N CYS A 229 -5.59 -25.27 4.97
CA CYS A 229 -5.97 -24.14 5.83
C CYS A 229 -5.14 -24.05 7.12
N ILE A 230 -4.85 -25.19 7.76
CA ILE A 230 -3.95 -25.27 8.92
C ILE A 230 -2.55 -24.78 8.51
N TYR A 231 -2.02 -25.32 7.42
CA TYR A 231 -0.70 -24.94 6.90
C TYR A 231 -0.62 -23.45 6.52
N GLN A 232 -1.63 -22.93 5.81
CA GLN A 232 -1.73 -21.54 5.40
C GLN A 232 -1.75 -20.61 6.62
N SER A 233 -2.48 -20.97 7.68
CA SER A 233 -2.51 -20.19 8.92
C SER A 233 -1.15 -20.15 9.62
N PHE A 234 -0.40 -21.27 9.63
CA PHE A 234 0.98 -21.32 10.11
C PHE A 234 1.92 -20.42 9.29
N VAL A 235 1.86 -20.48 7.95
CA VAL A 235 2.66 -19.58 7.09
C VAL A 235 2.29 -18.11 7.30
N GLN A 236 1.01 -17.82 7.50
CA GLN A 236 0.51 -16.46 7.71
C GLN A 236 0.94 -15.89 9.08
N PHE A 237 1.07 -16.73 10.10
CA PHE A 237 1.74 -16.40 11.36
C PHE A 237 3.22 -16.03 11.13
N LEU A 238 3.99 -16.86 10.42
CA LEU A 238 5.40 -16.54 10.09
C LEU A 238 5.53 -15.23 9.27
N GLN A 239 4.63 -15.02 8.31
CA GLN A 239 4.55 -13.77 7.53
C GLN A 239 4.27 -12.56 8.41
N TYR A 240 3.38 -12.66 9.41
CA TYR A 240 3.10 -11.57 10.35
C TYR A 240 4.34 -11.18 11.15
N TYR A 241 5.08 -12.13 11.73
CA TYR A 241 6.30 -11.81 12.49
C TYR A 241 7.36 -11.14 11.61
N TYR A 242 7.56 -11.66 10.39
CA TYR A 242 8.46 -11.05 9.41
C TYR A 242 8.03 -9.62 9.02
N GLN A 243 6.73 -9.39 8.77
CA GLN A 243 6.19 -8.08 8.38
C GLN A 243 6.26 -7.07 9.54
N SER A 244 5.91 -7.48 10.76
CA SER A 244 6.01 -6.67 11.98
C SER A 244 7.45 -6.30 12.29
N GLY A 245 8.39 -7.25 12.17
CA GLY A 245 9.83 -6.98 12.30
C GLY A 245 10.35 -6.01 11.24
N CYS A 246 9.85 -6.07 9.99
CA CYS A 246 10.17 -5.09 8.96
C CYS A 246 9.61 -3.70 9.28
N LEU A 247 8.37 -3.62 9.77
CA LEU A 247 7.71 -2.36 10.11
C LEU A 247 8.39 -1.66 11.29
N TYR A 248 8.78 -2.42 12.32
CA TYR A 248 9.55 -1.90 13.47
C TYR A 248 10.86 -1.26 13.02
N ARG A 249 11.63 -1.93 12.14
CA ARG A 249 12.89 -1.37 11.60
C ARG A 249 12.66 -0.09 10.79
N LEU A 250 11.56 0.01 10.03
CA LEU A 250 11.22 1.25 9.32
C LEU A 250 10.85 2.39 10.28
N ARG A 251 10.23 2.09 11.43
CA ARG A 251 9.96 3.06 12.50
C ARG A 251 11.27 3.55 13.15
N ALA A 252 12.13 2.62 13.56
CA ALA A 252 13.45 2.91 14.16
C ALA A 252 14.49 3.53 13.20
N LEU A 253 14.23 3.52 11.88
CA LEU A 253 15.02 4.29 10.91
C LEU A 253 14.43 5.69 10.64
N GLY A 254 13.16 5.93 11.00
CA GLY A 254 12.51 7.24 10.93
C GLY A 254 12.69 8.05 12.21
N GLU A 255 12.67 7.40 13.37
CA GLU A 255 13.02 7.98 14.66
C GLU A 255 14.50 7.69 14.96
N ARG A 256 15.34 8.72 15.01
CA ARG A 256 16.82 8.64 15.07
C ARG A 256 17.42 8.06 16.37
N ASN A 257 16.67 7.29 17.15
CA ASN A 257 17.14 6.74 18.42
C ASN A 257 17.57 5.27 18.26
N GLN A 258 18.89 5.04 18.38
CA GLN A 258 19.49 3.72 18.41
C GLN A 258 19.02 2.95 19.65
N LEU A 259 18.05 2.04 19.47
CA LEU A 259 17.81 0.92 20.37
C LEU A 259 18.02 -0.37 19.57
N ASP A 260 19.29 -0.73 19.41
CA ASP A 260 19.68 -1.98 18.76
C ASP A 260 19.58 -3.11 19.78
N LEU A 261 18.44 -3.81 19.77
CA LEU A 261 18.23 -5.01 20.58
C LEU A 261 19.01 -6.18 19.96
N THR A 262 20.14 -6.50 20.59
CA THR A 262 21.13 -7.53 20.23
C THR A 262 20.63 -8.96 20.46
N VAL A 263 19.50 -9.33 19.85
CA VAL A 263 19.04 -10.72 19.80
C VAL A 263 19.82 -11.46 18.70
N GLU A 264 21.05 -11.86 18.97
CA GLU A 264 21.93 -12.46 17.96
C GLU A 264 21.50 -13.87 17.50
N GLY A 265 22.11 -14.33 16.40
CA GLY A 265 21.96 -15.68 15.88
C GLY A 265 20.59 -15.99 15.27
N PHE A 266 19.94 -17.04 15.78
CA PHE A 266 18.81 -17.70 15.12
C PHE A 266 17.52 -16.86 15.10
N GLN A 267 17.15 -16.22 16.21
CA GLN A 267 15.94 -15.39 16.30
C GLN A 267 16.02 -14.17 15.35
N SER A 268 17.17 -13.48 15.31
CA SER A 268 17.40 -12.38 14.36
C SER A 268 17.37 -12.87 12.91
N TRP A 269 18.02 -14.00 12.58
CA TRP A 269 17.96 -14.57 11.23
C TRP A 269 16.53 -14.98 10.82
N MET A 270 15.79 -15.65 11.71
CA MET A 270 14.42 -16.11 11.51
C MET A 270 13.43 -14.95 11.28
N TRP A 271 13.51 -13.89 12.09
CA TRP A 271 12.55 -12.77 12.05
C TRP A 271 12.99 -11.56 11.21
N ARG A 272 14.28 -11.42 10.88
CA ARG A 272 14.79 -10.38 9.95
C ARG A 272 15.03 -10.93 8.53
N GLY A 273 15.28 -12.23 8.39
CA GLY A 273 15.71 -12.86 7.15
C GLY A 273 14.55 -13.38 6.28
N LEU A 274 14.30 -12.70 5.15
CA LEU A 274 13.39 -13.21 4.11
C LEU A 274 13.74 -14.65 3.67
N THR A 275 15.02 -15.01 3.73
CA THR A 275 15.53 -16.33 3.34
C THR A 275 14.95 -17.47 4.20
N PHE A 276 14.68 -17.24 5.50
CA PHE A 276 14.02 -18.23 6.35
C PHE A 276 12.56 -18.47 5.94
N LEU A 277 11.86 -17.42 5.55
CA LEU A 277 10.44 -17.49 5.18
C LEU A 277 10.22 -18.14 3.80
N LEU A 278 11.16 -17.98 2.87
CA LEU A 278 11.07 -18.49 1.50
C LEU A 278 10.74 -20.00 1.35
N PRO A 279 11.39 -20.96 2.02
CA PRO A 279 11.06 -22.38 1.89
C PRO A 279 9.59 -22.68 2.25
N PHE A 280 9.07 -22.08 3.32
CA PHE A 280 7.66 -22.22 3.71
C PHE A 280 6.73 -21.60 2.66
N LEU A 281 7.07 -20.43 2.10
CA LEU A 281 6.29 -19.83 1.02
C LEU A 281 6.27 -20.74 -0.22
N PHE A 282 7.42 -21.25 -0.67
CA PHE A 282 7.48 -22.12 -1.84
C PHE A 282 6.71 -23.43 -1.63
N PHE A 283 6.82 -24.06 -0.46
CA PHE A 283 6.05 -25.26 -0.14
C PHE A 283 4.54 -24.97 -0.14
N GLY A 284 4.10 -23.83 0.43
CA GLY A 284 2.70 -23.39 0.35
C GLY A 284 2.22 -23.17 -1.09
N HIS A 285 3.06 -22.59 -1.95
CA HIS A 285 2.75 -22.41 -3.37
C HIS A 285 2.63 -23.77 -4.09
N PHE A 286 3.55 -24.72 -3.85
CA PHE A 286 3.44 -26.07 -4.41
C PHE A 286 2.23 -26.83 -3.86
N TRP A 287 1.78 -26.57 -2.62
CA TRP A 287 0.50 -27.11 -2.12
C TRP A 287 -0.69 -26.49 -2.86
N GLN A 288 -0.67 -25.18 -3.20
CA GLN A 288 -1.71 -24.58 -4.06
C GLN A 288 -1.76 -25.27 -5.43
N LEU A 289 -0.61 -25.60 -6.04
CA LEU A 289 -0.57 -26.39 -7.28
C LEU A 289 -1.12 -27.81 -7.07
N TYR A 290 -0.73 -28.49 -5.99
CA TYR A 290 -1.23 -29.82 -5.65
C TYR A 290 -2.77 -29.82 -5.52
N ASN A 291 -3.34 -28.85 -4.80
CA ASN A 291 -4.79 -28.66 -4.71
C ASN A 291 -5.44 -28.43 -6.08
N ALA A 292 -4.83 -27.60 -6.94
CA ALA A 292 -5.33 -27.38 -8.29
C ALA A 292 -5.35 -28.68 -9.12
N VAL A 293 -4.27 -29.47 -9.07
CA VAL A 293 -4.16 -30.75 -9.78
C VAL A 293 -5.17 -31.77 -9.26
N THR A 294 -5.30 -31.94 -7.94
CA THR A 294 -6.32 -32.80 -7.32
C THR A 294 -7.73 -32.40 -7.77
N LEU A 295 -8.04 -31.10 -7.77
CA LEU A 295 -9.36 -30.60 -8.18
C LEU A 295 -9.61 -30.75 -9.69
N PHE A 296 -8.61 -30.60 -10.56
CA PHE A 296 -8.75 -30.91 -11.99
C PHE A 296 -8.98 -32.41 -12.23
N GLN A 297 -8.35 -33.28 -11.45
CA GLN A 297 -8.62 -34.73 -11.51
C GLN A 297 -10.03 -35.07 -11.04
N LEU A 298 -10.51 -34.47 -9.94
CA LEU A 298 -11.88 -34.64 -9.46
C LEU A 298 -12.91 -34.06 -10.45
N ALA A 299 -12.63 -32.92 -11.08
CA ALA A 299 -13.49 -32.33 -12.10
C ALA A 299 -13.60 -33.19 -13.38
N GLY A 300 -12.62 -34.06 -13.64
CA GLY A 300 -12.66 -35.07 -14.69
C GLY A 300 -13.34 -36.39 -14.30
N HIS A 301 -13.79 -36.54 -13.05
CA HIS A 301 -14.49 -37.75 -12.60
C HIS A 301 -15.87 -37.85 -13.24
N ARG A 302 -16.29 -39.06 -13.66
CA ARG A 302 -17.55 -39.27 -14.41
C ARG A 302 -18.81 -38.80 -13.64
N ASP A 303 -18.74 -38.84 -12.32
CA ASP A 303 -19.83 -38.45 -11.41
C ASP A 303 -19.76 -36.98 -10.97
N CYS A 304 -18.74 -36.22 -11.39
CA CYS A 304 -18.61 -34.81 -11.03
C CYS A 304 -19.61 -33.96 -11.83
N LYS A 305 -20.68 -33.52 -11.15
CA LYS A 305 -21.69 -32.57 -11.68
C LYS A 305 -21.54 -31.15 -11.13
N GLU A 306 -20.57 -30.96 -10.23
CA GLU A 306 -20.38 -29.75 -9.42
C GLU A 306 -19.41 -28.79 -10.13
N TRP A 307 -19.92 -27.66 -10.64
CA TRP A 307 -19.10 -26.65 -11.30
C TRP A 307 -18.05 -26.02 -10.36
N GLN A 308 -18.32 -26.08 -9.05
CA GLN A 308 -17.46 -25.60 -7.98
C GLN A 308 -16.07 -26.24 -8.05
N VAL A 309 -15.97 -27.54 -8.34
CA VAL A 309 -14.69 -28.28 -8.39
C VAL A 309 -13.75 -27.67 -9.43
N PHE A 310 -14.26 -27.43 -10.63
CA PHE A 310 -13.49 -26.84 -11.73
C PHE A 310 -13.08 -25.39 -11.43
N MET A 311 -13.99 -24.58 -10.86
CA MET A 311 -13.67 -23.19 -10.53
C MET A 311 -12.65 -23.08 -9.40
N LEU A 312 -12.72 -23.95 -8.39
CA LEU A 312 -11.71 -24.03 -7.33
C LEU A 312 -10.35 -24.47 -7.90
N ALA A 313 -10.32 -25.43 -8.84
CA ALA A 313 -9.10 -25.83 -9.53
C ALA A 313 -8.42 -24.64 -10.25
N LEU A 314 -9.22 -23.87 -11.01
CA LEU A 314 -8.77 -22.67 -11.69
C LEU A 314 -8.24 -21.60 -10.71
N MET A 315 -8.96 -21.35 -9.61
CA MET A 315 -8.56 -20.35 -8.62
C MET A 315 -7.28 -20.75 -7.87
N PHE A 316 -7.13 -22.01 -7.47
CA PHE A 316 -5.88 -22.52 -6.89
C PHE A 316 -4.71 -22.41 -7.87
N LEU A 317 -4.92 -22.68 -9.17
CA LEU A 317 -3.90 -22.51 -10.21
C LEU A 317 -3.50 -21.03 -10.38
N VAL A 318 -4.47 -20.11 -10.41
CA VAL A 318 -4.22 -18.66 -10.48
C VAL A 318 -3.43 -18.17 -9.26
N LEU A 319 -3.82 -18.61 -8.05
CA LEU A 319 -3.09 -18.32 -6.81
C LEU A 319 -1.66 -18.85 -6.89
N PHE A 320 -1.45 -20.12 -7.24
CA PHE A 320 -0.13 -20.71 -7.41
C PHE A 320 0.74 -19.88 -8.36
N LEU A 321 0.28 -19.65 -9.59
CA LEU A 321 1.05 -18.95 -10.62
C LEU A 321 1.44 -17.53 -10.17
N GLY A 322 0.49 -16.74 -9.69
CA GLY A 322 0.78 -15.37 -9.27
C GLY A 322 1.65 -15.29 -8.02
N ASN A 323 1.45 -16.19 -7.05
CA ASN A 323 2.27 -16.27 -5.84
C ASN A 323 3.71 -16.71 -6.16
N PHE A 324 3.86 -17.76 -6.95
CA PHE A 324 5.16 -18.31 -7.37
C PHE A 324 5.95 -17.28 -8.18
N LEU A 325 5.34 -16.67 -9.21
CA LEU A 325 5.98 -15.64 -10.03
C LEU A 325 6.32 -14.37 -9.22
N THR A 326 5.47 -13.97 -8.27
CA THR A 326 5.74 -12.82 -7.40
C THR A 326 6.89 -13.09 -6.43
N THR A 327 6.94 -14.29 -5.83
CA THR A 327 8.06 -14.70 -4.97
C THR A 327 9.35 -14.82 -5.78
N LEU A 328 9.35 -15.46 -6.96
CA LEU A 328 10.51 -15.53 -7.85
C LEU A 328 11.04 -14.14 -8.22
N LYS A 329 10.16 -13.20 -8.57
CA LYS A 329 10.53 -11.81 -8.88
C LYS A 329 11.16 -11.09 -7.69
N VAL A 330 10.74 -11.40 -6.46
CA VAL A 330 11.36 -10.89 -5.23
C VAL A 330 12.75 -11.50 -5.03
N VAL A 331 12.89 -12.81 -5.17
CA VAL A 331 14.17 -13.53 -5.02
C VAL A 331 15.19 -13.04 -6.04
N HIS A 332 14.81 -12.97 -7.33
CA HIS A 332 15.66 -12.50 -8.41
C HIS A 332 16.14 -11.06 -8.18
N HIS A 333 15.24 -10.14 -7.80
CA HIS A 333 15.62 -8.76 -7.51
C HIS A 333 16.56 -8.65 -6.29
N LYS A 334 16.36 -9.48 -5.26
CA LYS A 334 17.26 -9.54 -4.09
C LYS A 334 18.64 -10.09 -4.46
N PHE A 335 18.70 -11.10 -5.33
CA PHE A 335 19.96 -11.68 -5.82
C PHE A 335 20.75 -10.69 -6.68
N GLN A 336 20.10 -10.00 -7.63
CA GLN A 336 20.72 -8.92 -8.40
C GLN A 336 21.25 -7.79 -7.51
N LYS A 337 20.50 -7.39 -6.48
CA LYS A 337 20.91 -6.35 -5.52
C LYS A 337 22.12 -6.76 -4.68
N ASN A 338 22.26 -8.04 -4.35
CA ASN A 338 23.43 -8.56 -3.62
C ASN A 338 24.69 -8.55 -4.52
N LYS A 339 24.60 -9.09 -5.74
CA LYS A 339 25.71 -9.03 -6.72
C LYS A 339 26.20 -7.61 -6.98
N GLY A 340 25.27 -6.65 -7.11
CA GLY A 340 25.60 -5.23 -7.27
C GLY A 340 26.10 -4.49 -6.01
N ARG A 341 26.21 -5.18 -4.86
CA ARG A 341 26.89 -4.71 -3.66
C ARG A 341 28.28 -5.34 -3.54
N GLU A 342 28.40 -6.63 -3.82
CA GLU A 342 29.67 -7.35 -3.88
C GLU A 342 30.61 -6.65 -4.88
N ALA A 343 30.16 -6.42 -6.12
CA ALA A 343 30.89 -5.67 -7.17
C ALA A 343 31.01 -4.13 -6.95
N LYS A 344 30.85 -3.66 -5.71
CA LYS A 344 31.14 -2.28 -5.26
C LYS A 344 32.01 -2.24 -4.00
N THR A 345 32.37 -3.41 -3.49
CA THR A 345 33.21 -3.60 -2.30
C THR A 345 34.59 -4.17 -2.69
N GLU A 346 34.66 -4.76 -3.89
CA GLU A 346 35.86 -4.80 -4.76
C GLU A 346 36.05 -3.47 -5.49
#